data_AF-A0AAC8ZGC2-F1
#
_entry.id   AF-A0AAC8ZGC2-F1
#
_cell.length_a   1.000
_cell.length_b   1.000
_cell.length_c   1.000
_cell.angle_alpha   90.00
_cell.angle_beta   90.00
_cell.angle_gamma   90.00
#
_symmetry.space_group_name_H-M   'P 1'
#
loop_
_entity.id
_entity.type
_entity.pdbx_description
1 polymer ?
#
loop_
_entity_poly.entity_id
_entity_poly.type
_entity_poly.pdbx_seq_one_letter_code
_entity_poly.pdbx_strand_id
1 'polypeptide(L)'
;MMEKNSNERIIGEYETRRIGHSIVLTVPKKAGIDEKEKYLLIKKNDGSLEYRPVQTNPWLSGTYDDIDFKKINKELGNIDNGSPVGKENVEW
;
A
#
# COMPACT_ATOMS: atom_id res chain seq x y z
N MET A 1 9.54 -26.08 0.08
CA MET A 1 8.24 -26.10 -0.64
C MET A 1 7.64 -24.73 -0.49
N MET A 2 7.55 -23.94 -1.58
CA MET A 2 6.80 -22.68 -1.57
C MET A 2 5.37 -23.03 -1.97
N GLU A 3 4.40 -22.67 -1.13
CA GLU A 3 2.98 -22.82 -1.44
C GLU A 3 2.66 -22.01 -2.70
N LYS A 4 2.17 -22.70 -3.74
CA LYS A 4 1.63 -22.07 -4.94
C LYS A 4 0.34 -21.34 -4.55
N ASN A 5 0.42 -20.03 -4.33
CA ASN A 5 -0.76 -19.17 -4.27
C ASN A 5 -1.54 -19.34 -5.58
N SER A 6 -2.71 -19.94 -5.48
CA SER A 6 -3.40 -20.64 -6.57
C SER A 6 -4.23 -19.72 -7.47
N ASN A 7 -3.92 -18.43 -7.53
CA ASN A 7 -4.71 -17.42 -8.25
C ASN A 7 -3.88 -16.55 -9.21
N GLU A 8 -2.77 -17.08 -9.75
CA GLU A 8 -2.11 -16.44 -10.88
C GLU A 8 -2.94 -16.64 -12.14
N ARG A 9 -3.59 -15.58 -12.61
CA ARG A 9 -4.32 -15.57 -13.88
C ARG A 9 -3.53 -14.77 -14.90
N ILE A 10 -3.28 -15.36 -16.06
CA ILE A 10 -2.72 -14.65 -17.21
C ILE A 10 -3.78 -13.65 -17.70
N ILE A 11 -3.49 -12.35 -17.53
CA ILE A 11 -4.36 -11.25 -17.97
C ILE A 11 -4.07 -10.81 -19.42
N GLY A 12 -3.08 -11.41 -20.08
CA GLY A 12 -2.74 -11.18 -21.49
C GLY A 12 -1.24 -11.12 -21.72
N GLU A 13 -0.86 -11.01 -22.99
CA GLU A 13 0.52 -10.79 -23.43
C GLU A 13 0.66 -9.33 -23.90
N TYR A 14 1.72 -8.66 -23.45
CA TYR A 14 1.94 -7.25 -23.73
C TYR A 14 3.41 -7.03 -24.11
N GLU A 15 3.62 -6.28 -25.18
CA GLU A 15 4.95 -5.90 -25.63
C GLU A 15 5.40 -4.60 -24.98
N THR A 16 6.67 -4.53 -24.61
CA THR A 16 7.30 -3.29 -24.16
C THR A 16 7.49 -2.33 -25.32
N ARG A 17 7.39 -1.03 -25.07
CA ARG A 17 7.70 0.01 -26.06
C ARG A 17 8.68 1.03 -25.51
N ARG A 18 9.49 1.62 -26.40
CA ARG A 18 10.40 2.71 -26.05
C ARG A 18 9.67 4.05 -26.08
N ILE A 19 9.78 4.80 -25.00
CA ILE A 19 9.34 6.19 -24.90
C ILE A 19 10.52 7.01 -24.41
N GLY A 20 11.08 7.85 -25.29
CA GLY A 20 12.30 8.60 -25.02
C GLY A 20 13.48 7.70 -24.66
N HIS A 21 14.00 7.85 -23.44
CA HIS A 21 15.11 7.06 -22.90
C HIS A 21 14.65 5.89 -22.03
N SER A 22 13.35 5.59 -21.98
CA SER A 22 12.77 4.58 -21.11
C SER A 22 12.06 3.47 -21.89
N ILE A 23 12.00 2.29 -21.30
CA ILE A 23 11.17 1.17 -21.74
C ILE A 23 9.93 1.15 -20.86
N VAL A 24 8.75 1.04 -21.48
CA VAL A 24 7.47 1.04 -20.80
C VAL A 24 6.74 -0.26 -21.11
N LEU A 25 6.28 -0.94 -20.06
CA LEU A 25 5.34 -2.04 -20.15
C LEU A 25 3.94 -1.52 -19.77
N THR A 26 2.97 -1.72 -20.64
CA THR A 26 1.61 -1.17 -20.43
C THR A 26 0.78 -2.17 -19.62
N VAL A 27 0.17 -1.70 -18.54
CA VAL A 27 -0.80 -2.49 -17.76
C VAL A 27 -2.21 -2.22 -18.30
N PRO A 28 -3.01 -3.26 -18.61
CA PRO A 28 -4.36 -3.08 -19.15
C PRO A 28 -5.35 -2.62 -18.05
N LYS A 29 -6.36 -1.80 -18.39
CA LYS A 29 -7.39 -1.35 -17.43
C LYS A 29 -8.11 -2.48 -16.69
N LYS A 30 -8.31 -3.63 -17.36
CA LYS A 30 -8.93 -4.83 -16.76
C LYS A 30 -8.13 -5.44 -15.59
N ALA A 31 -6.89 -4.99 -15.36
CA ALA A 31 -6.11 -5.35 -14.19
C ALA A 31 -6.59 -4.64 -12.91
N GLY A 32 -7.45 -3.62 -13.02
CA GLY A 32 -8.02 -2.91 -11.87
C GLY A 32 -7.02 -2.02 -11.14
N ILE A 33 -6.00 -1.52 -11.84
CA ILE A 33 -5.02 -0.57 -11.31
C ILE A 33 -5.42 0.84 -11.75
N ASP A 34 -5.44 1.77 -10.81
CA ASP A 34 -5.84 3.16 -11.04
C ASP A 34 -4.66 4.02 -11.51
N GLU A 35 -4.98 5.18 -12.07
CA GLU A 35 -3.97 6.14 -12.50
C GLU A 35 -3.27 6.77 -11.28
N LYS A 36 -1.98 7.14 -11.44
CA LYS A 36 -1.14 7.83 -10.44
C LYS A 36 -0.77 7.01 -9.19
N GLU A 37 -0.98 5.70 -9.20
CA GLU A 37 -0.46 4.80 -8.16
C GLU A 37 1.05 4.56 -8.30
N LYS A 38 1.73 4.37 -7.16
CA LYS A 38 3.19 4.14 -7.12
C LYS A 38 3.48 2.67 -6.81
N TYR A 39 4.41 2.11 -7.59
CA TYR A 39 4.88 0.73 -7.42
C TYR A 39 6.41 0.67 -7.30
N LEU A 40 6.89 -0.24 -6.47
CA LEU A 40 8.28 -0.68 -6.45
C LEU A 40 8.48 -1.73 -7.54
N LEU A 41 9.48 -1.53 -8.38
CA LEU A 41 9.95 -2.53 -9.32
C LEU A 41 11.07 -3.34 -8.68
N ILE A 42 10.83 -4.63 -8.48
CA ILE A 42 11.80 -5.56 -7.91
C ILE A 42 12.24 -6.53 -9.00
N LYS A 43 13.55 -6.59 -9.26
CA LYS A 43 14.15 -7.62 -10.11
C LYS A 43 14.54 -8.81 -9.24
N LYS A 44 13.95 -9.98 -9.50
CA LYS A 44 14.28 -11.23 -8.81
C LYS A 44 15.53 -11.88 -9.40
N ASN A 45 16.09 -12.83 -8.65
CA ASN A 45 17.28 -13.59 -9.05
C ASN A 45 17.04 -14.46 -10.29
N ASP A 46 15.80 -14.88 -10.52
CA ASP A 46 15.40 -15.64 -11.72
C ASP A 46 15.22 -14.75 -12.97
N GLY A 47 15.48 -13.44 -12.84
CA GLY A 47 15.34 -12.46 -13.92
C GLY A 47 13.92 -11.91 -14.09
N SER A 48 12.93 -12.43 -13.35
CA SER A 48 11.57 -11.90 -13.40
C SER A 48 11.46 -10.52 -12.73
N LEU A 49 10.46 -9.76 -13.16
CA LEU A 49 10.13 -8.44 -12.61
C LEU A 49 8.84 -8.55 -11.80
N GLU A 50 8.86 -8.08 -10.56
CA GLU A 50 7.70 -7.99 -9.69
C GLU A 50 7.40 -6.51 -9.38
N TYR A 51 6.17 -6.07 -9.62
CA TYR A 51 5.69 -4.76 -9.20
C TYR A 51 4.92 -4.91 -7.89
N ARG A 52 5.36 -4.22 -6.82
CA ARG A 52 4.66 -4.18 -5.53
C ARG A 52 4.11 -2.78 -5.28
N PRO A 53 2.85 -2.63 -4.82
CA PRO A 53 2.33 -1.33 -4.45
C PRO A 53 3.21 -0.73 -3.36
N VAL A 54 3.57 0.55 -3.49
CA VAL A 54 4.20 1.29 -2.40
C VAL A 54 3.11 1.54 -1.37
N GLN A 55 3.21 0.93 -0.18
CA GLN A 55 2.36 1.31 0.94
C GLN A 55 2.57 2.80 1.20
N THR A 56 1.57 3.58 0.80
CA THR A 56 1.50 4.98 1.12
C THR A 56 0.90 5.07 2.51
N ASN A 57 1.40 6.00 3.33
CA ASN A 57 0.85 6.23 4.66
C ASN A 57 -0.69 6.27 4.56
N PRO A 58 -1.42 5.35 5.22
CA PRO A 58 -2.84 5.22 5.01
C PRO A 58 -3.60 6.48 5.46
N TRP A 59 -3.02 7.28 6.37
CA TRP A 59 -3.49 8.62 6.75
C TRP A 59 -3.47 9.65 5.61
N LEU A 60 -2.66 9.44 4.57
CA LEU A 60 -2.49 10.36 3.43
C LEU A 60 -3.03 9.76 2.12
N SER A 61 -3.62 8.57 2.20
CA SER A 61 -4.05 7.79 1.03
C SER A 61 -5.52 8.02 0.65
N GLY A 62 -6.26 8.82 1.43
CA GLY A 62 -7.71 8.99 1.28
C GLY A 62 -8.54 7.81 1.81
N THR A 63 -7.92 6.67 2.10
CA THR A 63 -8.58 5.45 2.61
C THR A 63 -9.42 5.67 3.87
N TYR A 64 -9.10 6.70 4.65
CA TYR A 64 -9.76 7.03 5.91
C TYR A 64 -10.47 8.38 5.92
N ASP A 65 -10.65 9.03 4.76
CA ASP A 65 -11.28 10.35 4.69
C ASP A 65 -12.75 10.31 5.12
N ASP A 66 -13.41 9.18 4.89
CA ASP A 66 -14.82 8.95 5.25
C ASP A 66 -15.01 8.35 6.65
N ILE A 67 -13.93 8.17 7.42
CA ILE A 67 -14.03 7.65 8.79
C ILE A 67 -14.38 8.77 9.77
N ASP A 68 -15.56 8.66 10.40
CA ASP A 68 -15.93 9.51 11.53
C ASP A 68 -15.28 9.01 12.83
N PHE A 69 -14.05 9.47 13.07
CA PHE A 69 -13.32 9.19 14.30
C PHE A 69 -14.04 9.68 15.55
N LYS A 70 -14.89 10.72 15.48
CA LYS A 70 -15.66 11.19 16.64
C LYS A 70 -16.72 10.18 17.04
N LYS A 71 -17.43 9.61 16.06
CA LYS A 71 -18.40 8.55 16.31
C LYS A 71 -17.72 7.32 16.90
N ILE A 72 -16.60 6.90 16.31
CA ILE A 72 -15.83 5.75 16.80
C ILE A 72 -15.35 5.96 18.24
N ASN A 73 -14.81 7.13 18.58
CA ASN A 73 -14.37 7.43 19.95
C ASN A 73 -15.53 7.42 20.95
N LYS A 74 -16.72 7.85 20.53
CA LYS A 74 -17.93 7.78 21.35
C LYS A 74 -18.40 6.35 21.59
N GLU A 75 -18.30 5.48 20.57
CA GLU A 75 -18.67 4.06 20.66
C GLU A 75 -17.66 3.24 21.47
N LEU A 76 -16.37 3.52 21.31
CA LEU A 76 -15.28 2.84 22.01
C LEU A 76 -15.16 3.26 23.49
N GLY A 77 -15.76 4.39 23.88
CA GLY A 77 -15.88 4.84 25.26
C GLY A 77 -14.53 5.02 25.94
N ASN A 78 -13.85 6.16 25.68
CA ASN A 78 -12.61 6.59 26.37
C ASN A 78 -11.74 5.43 26.87
N ILE A 79 -11.19 4.65 25.93
CA ILE A 79 -10.25 3.56 26.23
C ILE A 79 -9.00 4.11 26.95
N ASP A 80 -8.73 5.40 26.80
CA ASP A 80 -7.72 6.12 27.57
C ASP A 80 -8.30 6.66 28.89
N ASN A 81 -8.57 5.75 29.84
CA ASN A 81 -8.76 6.09 31.25
C ASN A 81 -7.41 6.08 32.01
N GLY A 82 -6.29 6.22 31.30
CA GLY A 82 -5.01 6.50 31.94
C GLY A 82 -5.00 7.95 32.39
N SER A 83 -4.85 8.19 33.71
CA SER A 83 -4.51 9.52 34.17
C SER A 83 -3.18 9.92 33.51
N PRO A 84 -3.12 11.01 32.71
CA PRO A 84 -1.87 11.45 32.13
C PRO A 84 -0.91 11.82 33.27
N VAL A 85 0.10 10.98 33.52
CA VAL A 85 1.17 11.27 34.47
C VAL A 85 2.34 11.85 33.69
N GLY A 86 2.54 13.16 33.77
CA GLY A 86 3.74 13.81 33.24
C GLY A 86 4.98 13.26 33.92
N LYS A 87 5.95 12.75 33.14
CA LYS A 87 7.27 12.29 33.63
C LYS A 87 8.30 13.44 33.65
N GLU A 88 7.84 14.67 33.78
CA GLU A 88 8.71 15.86 33.64
C GLU A 88 9.51 16.20 34.90
N ASN A 89 9.25 15.55 36.03
CA ASN A 89 10.04 15.67 37.27
C ASN A 89 10.38 14.30 37.85
N VAL A 90 11.15 13.48 37.13
CA VAL A 90 11.84 12.34 37.75
C VAL A 90 13.22 12.84 38.19
N GLU A 91 13.40 13.09 39.50
CA GLU A 91 14.75 13.28 40.06
C GLU A 91 15.54 11.99 39.84
N TRP A 92 16.67 12.09 39.15
CA TRP A 92 17.62 11.01 38.93
C TRP A 92 18.61 10.92 40.09
#